data_AF-A0A0W1SE49-F1
#
_entry.id   AF-A0A0W1SE49-F1
#
_cell.length_a   1.000
_cell.length_b   1.000
_cell.length_c   1.000
_cell.angle_alpha   90.00
_cell.angle_beta   90.00
_cell.angle_gamma   90.00
#
_symmetry.space_group_name_H-M   'P 1'
#
loop_
_entity.id
_entity.type
_entity.pdbx_description
1 polymer ?
#
loop_
_entity_poly.entity_id
_entity_poly.type
_entity_poly.pdbx_seq_one_letter_code
_entity_poly.pdbx_strand_id
1 'polypeptide(L)'
;MQNDSFYFEKLGETHLRGQAAEAIVKAAFLRRGIPVLVPEYDNEPYDIVIELGSGFHRLQVKTGYDSNDGTITFETVSTRSRSNGYERSDYRGKIDFFAVYSPELEQTYLIHVNEAASGKMQLRYEPPANNQRIGINWHEEYRLDTVLESITN
;
A
#
# COMPACT_ATOMS: atom_id res chain seq x y z
N MET A 1 -0.73 22.92 14.72
CA MET A 1 -0.74 21.66 15.50
C MET A 1 0.18 20.67 14.81
N GLN A 2 0.83 19.78 15.57
CA GLN A 2 1.50 18.63 14.97
C GLN A 2 0.40 17.67 14.47
N ASN A 3 0.49 17.21 13.22
CA ASN A 3 -0.43 16.23 12.61
C ASN A 3 0.20 14.83 12.59
N ASP A 4 -0.53 13.83 12.12
CA ASP A 4 -0.08 12.43 12.13
C ASP A 4 1.17 12.25 11.24
N SER A 5 1.23 12.96 10.10
CA SER A 5 2.41 13.01 9.24
C SER A 5 3.69 13.44 9.98
N PHE A 6 3.62 14.47 10.83
CA PHE A 6 4.76 14.94 11.62
C PHE A 6 5.33 13.86 12.55
N TYR A 7 4.47 13.09 13.21
CA TYR A 7 4.91 12.01 14.09
C TYR A 7 5.45 10.82 13.31
N PHE A 8 4.83 10.52 12.16
CA PHE A 8 5.27 9.45 11.27
C PHE A 8 6.71 9.69 10.77
N GLU A 9 7.02 10.91 10.32
CA GLU A 9 8.35 11.26 9.83
C GLU A 9 9.44 11.19 10.91
N LYS A 10 9.08 11.38 12.19
CA LYS A 10 10.01 11.22 13.31
C LYS A 10 10.40 9.78 13.62
N LEU A 11 9.72 8.79 13.04
CA LEU A 11 10.14 7.39 13.13
C LEU A 11 11.42 7.22 12.29
N GLY A 12 12.58 7.33 12.93
CA GLY A 12 13.89 7.34 12.24
C GLY A 12 14.30 6.00 11.64
N GLU A 13 13.69 4.90 12.08
CA GLU A 13 13.99 3.55 11.59
C GLU A 13 12.92 3.04 10.62
N THR A 14 13.34 2.50 9.47
CA THR A 14 12.42 2.02 8.41
C THR A 14 11.43 0.97 8.92
N HIS A 15 11.87 0.09 9.83
CA HIS A 15 11.00 -0.95 10.38
C HIS A 15 9.86 -0.36 11.23
N LEU A 16 10.12 0.72 11.99
CA LEU A 16 9.10 1.42 12.78
C LEU A 16 8.06 2.11 11.89
N ARG A 17 8.50 2.72 10.78
CA ARG A 17 7.59 3.29 9.76
C ARG A 17 6.69 2.21 9.15
N GLY A 18 7.25 1.03 8.88
CA GLY A 18 6.48 -0.13 8.41
C GLY A 18 5.40 -0.56 9.41
N GLN A 19 5.78 -0.75 10.68
CA GLN A 19 4.83 -1.10 11.75
C GLN A 19 3.72 -0.06 11.94
N ALA A 20 4.07 1.22 11.88
CA ALA A 20 3.10 2.31 11.96
C ALA A 20 2.13 2.29 10.77
N ALA A 21 2.65 2.10 9.54
CA ALA A 21 1.82 1.97 8.35
C ALA A 21 0.86 0.77 8.46
N GLU A 22 1.33 -0.39 8.90
CA GLU A 22 0.47 -1.55 9.14
C GLU A 22 -0.65 -1.26 10.14
N ALA A 23 -0.34 -0.62 11.27
CA ALA A 23 -1.34 -0.28 12.28
C ALA A 23 -2.40 0.69 11.73
N ILE A 24 -1.97 1.70 10.96
CA ILE A 24 -2.85 2.68 10.32
C ILE A 24 -3.76 2.00 9.30
N VAL A 25 -3.21 1.12 8.45
CA VAL A 25 -3.98 0.38 7.45
C VAL A 25 -4.97 -0.57 8.11
N LYS A 26 -4.55 -1.33 9.13
CA LYS A 26 -5.43 -2.19 9.94
C LYS A 26 -6.60 -1.37 10.49
N ALA A 27 -6.32 -0.23 11.11
CA ALA A 27 -7.35 0.68 11.63
C ALA A 27 -8.28 1.21 10.52
N ALA A 28 -7.75 1.49 9.33
CA ALA A 28 -8.54 1.96 8.21
C ALA A 28 -9.62 0.95 7.79
N PHE A 29 -9.30 -0.35 7.73
CA PHE A 29 -10.29 -1.40 7.46
C PHE A 29 -11.27 -1.58 8.63
N LEU A 30 -10.77 -1.66 9.86
CA LEU A 30 -11.60 -1.85 11.05
C LEU A 30 -12.64 -0.73 11.24
N ARG A 31 -12.26 0.54 10.97
CA ARG A 31 -13.19 1.68 11.01
C ARG A 31 -14.35 1.57 10.00
N ARG A 32 -14.21 0.74 8.97
CA ARG A 32 -15.23 0.46 7.96
C ARG A 32 -16.03 -0.80 8.26
N GLY A 33 -15.80 -1.42 9.43
CA GLY A 33 -16.45 -2.68 9.80
C GLY A 33 -15.93 -3.89 9.03
N ILE A 34 -14.77 -3.77 8.37
CA ILE A 34 -14.14 -4.86 7.61
C ILE A 34 -13.24 -5.65 8.57
N PRO A 35 -13.51 -6.95 8.82
CA PRO A 35 -12.67 -7.78 9.67
C PRO A 35 -11.25 -7.91 9.12
N VAL A 36 -10.27 -7.93 10.02
CA VAL A 36 -8.85 -8.08 9.70
C VAL A 36 -8.28 -9.26 10.48
N LEU A 37 -7.63 -10.17 9.76
CA LEU A 37 -6.85 -11.28 10.29
C LEU A 37 -5.36 -10.96 10.14
N VAL A 38 -4.57 -11.33 11.13
CA VAL A 38 -3.12 -11.10 11.14
C VAL A 38 -2.41 -12.45 11.25
N PRO A 39 -1.42 -12.75 10.39
CA PRO A 39 -0.58 -13.94 10.56
C PRO A 39 0.07 -13.96 11.94
N GLU A 40 0.19 -15.14 12.54
CA GLU A 40 0.87 -15.29 13.84
C GLU A 40 2.39 -15.05 13.74
N TYR A 41 2.98 -15.29 12.55
CA TYR A 41 4.41 -15.18 12.30
C TYR A 41 4.71 -14.38 11.02
N ASP A 42 5.84 -13.67 10.99
CA ASP A 42 6.27 -12.80 9.89
C ASP A 42 7.03 -13.55 8.76
N ASN A 43 6.53 -14.73 8.38
CA ASN A 43 7.11 -15.52 7.28
C ASN A 43 6.34 -15.34 5.98
N GLU A 44 5.09 -14.89 6.07
CA GLU A 44 4.16 -14.79 4.97
C GLU A 44 4.50 -13.62 4.04
N PRO A 45 4.14 -13.69 2.75
CA PRO A 45 4.35 -12.60 1.79
C PRO A 45 3.29 -11.48 1.90
N TYR A 46 2.44 -11.51 2.93
CA TYR A 46 1.40 -10.54 3.24
C TYR A 46 1.41 -10.23 4.74
N ASP A 47 1.01 -9.03 5.11
CA ASP A 47 1.03 -8.57 6.51
C ASP A 47 -0.35 -8.77 7.17
N ILE A 48 -1.43 -8.72 6.39
CA ILE A 48 -2.81 -8.91 6.86
C ILE A 48 -3.67 -9.63 5.82
N VAL A 49 -4.80 -10.16 6.28
CA VAL A 49 -5.91 -10.61 5.44
C VAL A 49 -7.16 -9.83 5.85
N ILE A 50 -7.95 -9.38 4.89
CA ILE A 50 -9.27 -8.79 5.15
C ILE A 50 -10.38 -9.73 4.69
N GLU A 51 -11.51 -9.68 5.38
CA GLU A 51 -12.75 -10.33 4.95
C GLU A 51 -13.65 -9.30 4.27
N LEU A 52 -13.84 -9.44 2.96
CA LEU A 52 -14.65 -8.53 2.15
C LEU A 52 -15.67 -9.33 1.34
N GLY A 53 -16.95 -9.01 1.49
CA GLY A 53 -18.04 -9.80 0.90
C GLY A 53 -18.01 -11.23 1.42
N SER A 54 -17.92 -12.22 0.53
CA SER A 54 -17.78 -13.64 0.88
C SER A 54 -16.35 -14.18 0.79
N GLY A 55 -15.35 -13.29 0.66
CA GLY A 55 -13.97 -13.66 0.34
C GLY A 55 -12.96 -13.13 1.35
N PHE A 56 -11.78 -13.77 1.34
CA PHE A 56 -10.59 -13.30 2.05
C PHE A 56 -9.58 -12.78 1.04
N HIS A 57 -9.00 -11.62 1.35
CA HIS A 57 -7.99 -10.98 0.50
C HIS A 57 -6.72 -10.74 1.29
N ARG A 58 -5.59 -11.23 0.78
CA ARG A 58 -4.25 -11.08 1.36
C ARG A 58 -3.64 -9.76 0.93
N LEU A 59 -3.23 -8.95 1.90
CA LEU A 59 -2.70 -7.61 1.67
C LEU A 59 -1.26 -7.51 2.16
N GLN A 60 -0.38 -7.03 1.28
CA GLN A 60 0.92 -6.52 1.69
C GLN A 60 0.82 -5.01 1.91
N VAL A 61 1.16 -4.56 3.12
CA VAL A 61 1.24 -3.15 3.47
C VAL A 61 2.55 -2.55 2.99
N LYS A 62 2.48 -1.31 2.48
CA LYS A 62 3.63 -0.49 2.10
C LYS A 62 3.44 0.94 2.59
N THR A 63 4.55 1.59 2.87
CA THR A 63 4.59 3.06 2.99
C THR A 63 4.86 3.65 1.61
N GLY A 64 4.00 4.55 1.17
CA GLY A 64 4.19 5.36 -0.02
C GLY A 64 4.81 6.70 0.34
N TYR A 65 5.75 7.16 -0.48
CA TYR A 65 6.48 8.41 -0.25
C TYR A 65 6.22 9.39 -1.38
N ASP A 66 6.10 10.68 -1.03
CA ASP A 66 6.05 11.76 -2.01
C ASP A 66 7.39 11.83 -2.77
N SER A 67 7.32 11.85 -4.10
CA SER A 67 8.47 11.96 -4.99
C SER A 67 8.81 13.39 -5.38
N ASN A 68 8.15 14.39 -4.79
CA ASN A 68 8.25 15.83 -5.05
C ASN A 68 7.90 16.24 -6.49
N ASP A 69 7.09 15.42 -7.16
CA ASP A 69 6.62 15.63 -8.54
C ASP A 69 5.10 15.42 -8.67
N GLY A 70 4.39 15.49 -7.55
CA GLY A 70 2.96 15.23 -7.48
C GLY A 70 2.60 13.75 -7.56
N THR A 71 3.51 12.86 -7.13
CA THR A 71 3.27 11.40 -7.10
C THR A 71 3.65 10.75 -5.77
N ILE A 72 2.84 9.77 -5.36
CA ILE A 72 3.17 8.82 -4.30
C ILE A 72 3.82 7.61 -4.94
N THR A 73 5.04 7.27 -4.52
CA THR A 73 5.79 6.11 -5.00
C THR A 73 5.90 5.05 -3.92
N PHE A 74 5.71 3.78 -4.30
CA PHE A 74 5.99 2.62 -3.45
C PHE A 74 6.64 1.48 -4.25
N GLU A 75 7.42 0.65 -3.56
CA GLU A 75 8.06 -0.51 -4.14
C GLU A 75 7.10 -1.70 -4.16
N THR A 76 6.99 -2.36 -5.33
CA THR A 76 6.16 -3.55 -5.56
C THR A 76 6.99 -4.83 -5.52
N VAL A 77 8.24 -4.76 -5.05
CA VAL A 77 9.14 -5.91 -4.91
C VAL A 77 9.52 -6.12 -3.45
N SER A 78 9.65 -7.38 -3.04
CA SER A 78 10.29 -7.73 -1.77
C SER A 78 11.79 -7.89 -1.99
N THR A 79 12.62 -7.16 -1.25
CA THR A 79 14.04 -7.48 -1.14
C THR A 79 14.24 -8.32 0.11
N ARG A 80 14.00 -9.64 0.03
CA ARG A 80 14.36 -10.57 1.12
C ARG A 80 15.79 -11.05 0.87
N SER A 81 16.70 -10.77 1.81
CA SER A 81 18.04 -11.35 1.78
C SER A 81 17.90 -12.84 2.14
N ARG A 82 18.03 -13.72 1.14
CA ARG A 82 18.18 -15.16 1.37
C ARG A 82 19.67 -15.51 1.30
N SER A 83 20.07 -16.57 1.99
CA SER A 83 21.46 -17.04 2.08
C SER A 83 22.17 -17.30 0.74
N ASN A 84 21.45 -17.35 -0.38
CA ASN A 84 21.97 -17.53 -1.75
C ASN A 84 21.84 -16.29 -2.67
N GLY A 85 21.58 -15.09 -2.12
CA GLY A 85 21.56 -13.83 -2.88
C GLY A 85 20.20 -13.12 -2.91
N TYR A 86 20.14 -12.00 -3.64
CA TYR A 86 18.94 -11.18 -3.82
C TYR A 86 18.03 -11.78 -4.90
N GLU A 87 16.87 -12.31 -4.51
CA GLU A 87 15.85 -12.76 -5.46
C GLU A 87 14.69 -11.75 -5.49
N ARG A 88 14.51 -11.05 -6.61
CA ARG A 88 13.33 -10.21 -6.83
C ARG A 88 12.14 -11.12 -7.09
N SER A 89 11.37 -11.41 -6.05
CA SER A 89 10.21 -12.28 -6.17
C SER A 89 8.96 -11.47 -6.51
N ASP A 90 8.28 -11.84 -7.60
CA ASP A 90 6.96 -11.30 -7.97
C ASP A 90 5.95 -11.67 -6.87
N TYR A 91 5.06 -10.73 -6.52
CA TYR A 91 3.99 -10.95 -5.55
C TYR A 91 2.72 -11.55 -6.18
N ARG A 92 2.65 -11.65 -7.52
CA ARG A 92 1.51 -12.29 -8.20
C ARG A 92 1.26 -13.70 -7.66
N GLY A 93 0.01 -13.96 -7.25
CA GLY A 93 -0.44 -15.21 -6.63
C GLY A 93 -0.12 -15.37 -5.14
N LYS A 94 0.75 -14.51 -4.58
CA LYS A 94 1.13 -14.51 -3.15
C LYS A 94 0.28 -13.58 -2.32
N ILE A 95 -0.12 -12.45 -2.89
CA ILE A 95 -1.04 -11.47 -2.32
C ILE A 95 -2.11 -11.13 -3.35
N ASP A 96 -3.20 -10.52 -2.89
CA ASP A 96 -4.29 -10.07 -3.75
C ASP A 96 -4.19 -8.54 -3.95
N PHE A 97 -3.78 -7.80 -2.92
CA PHE A 97 -3.60 -6.35 -2.99
C PHE A 97 -2.33 -5.85 -2.30
N PHE A 98 -1.82 -4.72 -2.79
CA PHE A 98 -0.99 -3.82 -1.99
C PHE A 98 -1.87 -2.80 -1.28
N ALA A 99 -1.66 -2.62 0.02
CA ALA A 99 -2.26 -1.54 0.80
C ALA A 99 -1.18 -0.50 1.11
N VAL A 100 -1.30 0.70 0.53
CA VAL A 100 -0.26 1.72 0.58
C VAL A 100 -0.71 2.88 1.45
N TYR A 101 -0.01 3.16 2.54
CA TYR A 101 -0.24 4.36 3.33
C TYR A 101 0.69 5.49 2.87
N SER A 102 0.14 6.64 2.50
CA SER A 102 0.87 7.88 2.25
C SER A 102 0.77 8.79 3.47
N PRO A 103 1.88 9.01 4.21
CA PRO A 103 1.89 9.95 5.33
C PRO A 103 1.61 11.39 4.89
N GLU A 104 2.14 11.80 3.75
CA GLU A 104 2.00 13.17 3.23
C GLU A 104 0.54 13.55 2.97
N LEU A 105 -0.21 12.65 2.33
CA LEU A 105 -1.62 12.86 2.02
C LEU A 105 -2.56 12.33 3.12
N GLU A 106 -2.01 11.71 4.17
CA GLU A 106 -2.75 10.99 5.22
C GLU A 106 -3.83 10.04 4.63
N GLN A 107 -3.49 9.37 3.52
CA GLN A 107 -4.39 8.54 2.74
C GLN A 107 -3.92 7.09 2.63
N THR A 108 -4.88 6.16 2.59
CA THR A 108 -4.63 4.75 2.30
C THR A 108 -5.15 4.42 0.90
N TYR A 109 -4.33 3.70 0.14
CA TYR A 109 -4.63 3.23 -1.20
C TYR A 109 -4.66 1.71 -1.24
N LEU A 110 -5.44 1.15 -2.14
CA LEU A 110 -5.55 -0.28 -2.39
C LEU A 110 -5.30 -0.53 -3.88
N ILE A 111 -4.33 -1.39 -4.20
CA ILE A 111 -3.92 -1.66 -5.57
C ILE A 111 -3.97 -3.17 -5.80
N HIS A 112 -4.74 -3.63 -6.78
CA HIS A 112 -4.78 -5.05 -7.11
C HIS A 112 -3.42 -5.51 -7.64
N VAL A 113 -2.93 -6.67 -7.19
CA VAL A 113 -1.57 -7.14 -7.52
C VAL A 113 -1.33 -7.27 -9.03
N ASN A 114 -2.38 -7.53 -9.81
CA ASN A 114 -2.30 -7.64 -11.27
C ASN A 114 -2.15 -6.30 -11.99
N GLU A 115 -2.53 -5.19 -11.35
CA GLU A 115 -2.38 -3.83 -11.88
C GLU A 115 -1.05 -3.19 -11.45
N ALA A 116 -0.44 -3.73 -10.38
CA ALA A 116 0.82 -3.24 -9.88
C ALA A 116 1.94 -3.39 -10.92
N ALA A 117 2.62 -2.27 -11.20
CA ALA A 117 3.81 -2.26 -12.05
C ALA A 117 4.95 -3.08 -11.40
N SER A 118 5.83 -3.66 -12.22
CA SER A 118 6.99 -4.41 -11.70
C SER A 118 8.08 -3.47 -11.19
N GLY A 119 8.62 -3.74 -10.00
CA GLY A 119 9.66 -2.91 -9.37
C GLY A 119 9.04 -1.86 -8.45
N LYS A 120 8.47 -0.81 -9.03
CA LYS A 120 7.81 0.28 -8.30
C LYS A 120 6.57 0.76 -9.04
N MET A 121 5.64 1.36 -8.31
CA MET A 121 4.46 2.00 -8.87
C MET A 121 4.36 3.43 -8.34
N GLN A 122 3.85 4.33 -9.19
CA GLN A 122 3.61 5.73 -8.86
C GLN A 122 2.11 6.02 -9.03
N LEU A 123 1.53 6.68 -8.03
CA LEU A 123 0.16 7.18 -8.04
C LEU A 123 0.20 8.70 -8.09
N ARG A 124 -0.42 9.31 -9.09
CA ARG A 124 -0.36 10.74 -9.34
C ARG A 124 -1.53 11.47 -8.68
N TYR A 125 -1.23 12.52 -7.93
CA TYR A 125 -2.22 13.40 -7.28
C TYR A 125 -2.12 14.87 -7.74
N GLU A 126 -1.07 15.25 -8.46
CA GLU A 126 -1.01 16.54 -9.17
C GLU A 126 -0.91 16.36 -10.69
N PRO A 127 -1.51 17.25 -11.49
CA PRO A 127 -1.40 17.21 -12.94
C PRO A 127 0.06 17.20 -13.41
N PRO A 128 0.41 16.39 -14.42
CA PRO A 128 1.78 16.33 -14.92
C PRO A 128 2.14 17.60 -15.70
N ALA A 129 3.37 18.10 -15.51
CA ALA A 129 3.86 19.32 -16.16
C ALA A 129 3.89 19.24 -17.70
N ASN A 130 3.98 18.03 -18.26
CA ASN A 130 4.08 17.78 -19.70
C ASN A 130 2.72 17.51 -20.38
N ASN A 131 1.59 17.78 -19.73
CA ASN A 131 0.24 17.49 -20.23
C ASN A 131 0.03 16.01 -20.65
N GLN A 132 0.82 15.07 -20.11
CA GLN A 132 0.55 13.65 -20.28
C GLN A 132 -0.85 13.34 -19.76
N ARG A 133 -1.59 12.51 -20.50
CA ARG A 133 -2.96 12.09 -20.12
C ARG A 133 -3.19 10.58 -20.16
N ILE A 134 -2.31 9.84 -20.83
CA ILE A 134 -2.44 8.39 -21.03
C ILE A 134 -1.46 7.67 -20.12
N GLY A 135 -1.90 6.56 -19.53
CA GLY A 135 -1.08 5.69 -18.67
C GLY A 135 -0.74 6.31 -17.32
N ILE A 136 -1.58 7.23 -16.83
CA ILE A 136 -1.44 7.81 -15.49
C ILE A 136 -2.28 6.98 -14.53
N ASN A 137 -1.66 6.53 -13.44
CA ASN A 137 -2.36 5.93 -12.32
C ASN A 137 -2.83 7.08 -11.42
N TRP A 138 -4.08 7.53 -11.60
CA TRP A 138 -4.62 8.61 -10.77
C TRP A 138 -4.88 8.10 -9.36
N HIS A 139 -4.37 8.81 -8.35
CA HIS A 139 -4.41 8.31 -6.99
C HIS A 139 -5.85 8.10 -6.47
N GLU A 140 -6.82 8.86 -6.99
CA GLU A 140 -8.24 8.76 -6.66
C GLU A 140 -8.84 7.41 -7.02
N GLU A 141 -8.38 6.80 -8.12
CA GLU A 141 -8.84 5.49 -8.60
C GLU A 141 -8.44 4.36 -7.64
N TYR A 142 -7.33 4.56 -6.91
CA TYR A 142 -6.78 3.59 -5.98
C TYR A 142 -7.07 3.92 -4.52
N ARG A 143 -7.83 4.99 -4.21
CA ARG A 143 -8.18 5.29 -2.81
C ARG A 143 -8.94 4.12 -2.21
N LEU A 144 -8.68 3.84 -0.94
CA LEU A 144 -9.28 2.71 -0.23
C LEU A 144 -10.80 2.62 -0.43
N ASP A 145 -11.53 3.73 -0.23
CA ASP A 145 -12.99 3.74 -0.39
C ASP A 145 -13.43 3.49 -1.84
N THR A 146 -12.78 4.13 -2.81
CA THR A 146 -13.05 3.94 -4.24
C THR A 146 -12.96 2.46 -4.62
N VAL A 147 -11.92 1.77 -4.16
CA VAL A 147 -11.68 0.36 -4.50
C VAL A 147 -12.61 -0.57 -3.72
N LEU A 148 -12.91 -0.27 -2.46
CA LEU A 148 -13.88 -1.07 -1.71
C LEU A 148 -15.28 -1.00 -2.34
N GLU A 149 -15.69 0.17 -2.82
CA GLU A 149 -16.96 0.36 -3.55
C GLU A 149 -16.98 -0.43 -4.87
N SER A 150 -15.85 -0.53 -5.59
CA SER A 150 -15.80 -1.27 -6.85
C SER A 150 -15.80 -2.79 -6.68
N ILE A 151 -15.37 -3.31 -5.53
CA ILE A 151 -15.36 -4.75 -5.23
C ILE A 151 -16.71 -5.22 -4.67
N THR A 152 -17.46 -4.32 -4.01
CA THR A 152 -18.72 -4.66 -3.33
C THR A 152 -19.97 -4.49 -4.18
N ASN A 153 -19.87 -3.79 -5.33
CA ASN A 153 -20.92 -3.66 -6.34
C ASN A 153 -20.82 -4.73 -7.43
#